data_AF-A0A3C0YPG3-F1
#
_entry.id   AF-A0A3C0YPG3-F1
#
_cell.length_a   1.000
_cell.length_b   1.000
_cell.length_c   1.000
_cell.angle_alpha   90.00
_cell.angle_beta   90.00
_cell.angle_gamma   90.00
#
_symmetry.space_group_name_H-M   'P 1'
#
loop_
_entity.id
_entity.type
_entity.pdbx_description
1 polymer ?
#
loop_
_entity_poly.entity_id
_entity_poly.type
_entity_poly.pdbx_seq_one_letter_code
_entity_poly.pdbx_strand_id
1 'polypeptide(L)'
;MGGPMMGFAIADLSTPTTKTSGAITVLTKKDIVKRKETACIRCGRCIGVCPVNINPTKIAHAVKYEQLDVAQQYYMSACIECGCCTYICPADIELTGYIKTGKILVARQKKLMPK
;
A
#
# COMPACT_ATOMS: atom_id res chain seq x y z
N MET A 1 -12.53 -5.79 7.98
CA MET A 1 -12.48 -7.27 7.95
C MET A 1 -11.06 -7.70 7.58
N GLY A 2 -10.57 -8.78 8.18
CA GLY A 2 -9.19 -9.25 8.04
C GLY A 2 -8.26 -8.77 9.15
N GLY A 3 -6.98 -9.12 9.02
CA GLY A 3 -5.92 -8.73 9.96
C GLY A 3 -5.51 -7.25 9.84
N PRO A 4 -4.69 -6.73 10.77
CA PRO A 4 -4.35 -5.30 10.85
C PRO A 4 -3.61 -4.75 9.64
N MET A 5 -2.92 -5.60 8.87
CA MET A 5 -2.08 -5.18 7.74
C MET A 5 -2.72 -5.39 6.37
N MET A 6 -3.44 -6.50 6.19
CA MET A 6 -4.01 -6.93 4.90
C MET A 6 -5.54 -6.83 4.85
N GLY A 7 -6.18 -6.48 5.97
CA GLY A 7 -7.62 -6.27 6.03
C GLY A 7 -8.04 -4.97 5.34
N PHE A 8 -9.33 -4.86 5.04
CA PHE A 8 -9.96 -3.63 4.57
C PHE A 8 -10.89 -3.06 5.64
N ALA A 9 -11.00 -1.73 5.70
CA ALA A 9 -11.90 -1.05 6.61
C ALA A 9 -13.36 -1.22 6.16
N ILE A 10 -14.26 -1.41 7.12
CA ILE A 10 -15.70 -1.45 6.89
C ILE A 10 -16.26 -0.16 7.49
N ALA A 11 -17.10 0.55 6.74
CA ALA A 11 -17.72 1.78 7.21
C ALA A 11 -18.94 1.52 8.10
N ASP A 12 -19.62 0.39 7.91
CA ASP A 12 -20.94 0.14 8.50
C ASP A 12 -21.02 -1.22 9.21
N LEU A 13 -21.63 -1.23 10.40
CA LEU A 13 -21.76 -2.43 11.24
C LEU A 13 -22.82 -3.43 10.74
N SER A 14 -23.72 -3.05 9.83
CA SER A 14 -24.68 -3.98 9.22
C SER A 14 -24.07 -4.84 8.12
N THR A 15 -22.81 -4.57 7.73
CA THR A 15 -22.11 -5.35 6.70
C THR A 15 -21.94 -6.80 7.16
N PRO A 16 -22.50 -7.78 6.43
CA PRO A 16 -22.46 -9.17 6.86
C PRO A 16 -21.05 -9.75 6.80
N THR A 17 -20.74 -10.66 7.72
CA THR A 17 -19.52 -11.46 7.67
C THR A 17 -19.67 -12.59 6.65
N THR A 18 -18.73 -12.68 5.71
CA THR A 18 -18.69 -13.79 4.74
C THR A 18 -17.84 -14.94 5.26
N LYS A 19 -17.99 -16.15 4.69
CA LYS A 19 -17.15 -17.32 5.03
C LYS A 19 -15.64 -17.04 4.86
N THR A 20 -15.29 -16.12 3.97
CA THR A 20 -13.91 -15.69 3.71
C THR A 20 -13.36 -14.74 4.78
N SER A 21 -14.22 -14.23 5.67
CA SER A 21 -13.85 -13.30 6.75
C SER A 21 -13.25 -14.06 7.93
N GLY A 22 -11.97 -14.45 7.82
CA GLY A 22 -11.29 -15.24 8.86
C GLY A 22 -11.05 -14.51 10.20
N ALA A 23 -11.08 -13.18 10.21
CA ALA A 23 -10.94 -12.38 11.44
C ALA A 23 -11.57 -10.99 11.29
N ILE A 24 -11.94 -10.37 12.42
CA ILE A 24 -12.32 -8.96 12.51
C ILE A 24 -11.36 -8.27 13.47
N THR A 25 -10.53 -7.37 12.93
CA THR A 25 -9.67 -6.51 13.76
C THR A 25 -10.45 -5.26 14.14
N VAL A 26 -10.60 -5.00 15.44
CA VAL A 26 -11.22 -3.80 15.99
C VAL A 26 -10.13 -2.94 16.62
N LEU A 27 -10.00 -1.70 16.15
CA LEU A 27 -9.01 -0.74 16.63
C LEU A 27 -9.74 0.47 17.24
N THR A 28 -9.32 0.88 18.44
CA THR A 28 -9.84 2.10 19.08
C THR A 28 -9.06 3.33 18.62
N LYS A 29 -9.55 4.53 18.95
CA LYS A 29 -8.84 5.78 18.66
C LYS A 29 -7.44 5.86 19.30
N LYS A 30 -7.19 5.11 20.39
CA LYS A 30 -5.88 5.06 21.05
C LYS A 30 -4.88 4.17 20.29
N ASP A 31 -5.39 3.17 19.57
CA ASP A 31 -4.56 2.22 18.81
C ASP A 31 -4.16 2.78 17.43
N ILE A 32 -4.86 3.83 16.97
CA ILE A 32 -4.64 4.45 15.66
C ILE A 32 -3.90 5.77 15.86
N VAL A 33 -2.65 5.82 15.40
CA VAL A 33 -1.88 7.07 15.34
C VAL A 33 -2.19 7.75 14.00
N LYS A 34 -3.11 8.72 14.00
CA LYS A 34 -3.31 9.60 12.84
C LYS A 34 -2.19 10.64 12.79
N ARG A 35 -1.25 10.51 11.87
CA ARG A 35 -0.29 11.58 11.56
C ARG A 35 -0.72 12.22 10.24
N LYS A 36 -0.16 13.40 9.94
CA LYS A 36 -0.34 14.02 8.62
C LYS A 36 0.78 13.54 7.74
N GLU A 37 0.47 13.21 6.48
CA GLU A 37 1.50 12.94 5.49
C GLU A 37 2.42 14.16 5.37
N THR A 38 3.72 13.92 5.43
CA THR A 38 4.78 14.92 5.24
C THR A 38 5.73 14.49 4.14
N ALA A 39 6.69 15.36 3.78
CA ALA A 39 7.67 15.04 2.75
C ALA A 39 8.61 13.89 3.19
N CYS A 40 9.05 13.08 2.21
CA CYS A 40 9.98 11.99 2.48
C CYS A 40 11.36 12.54 2.92
N ILE A 41 11.77 12.21 4.14
CA ILE A 41 13.09 12.58 4.71
C ILE A 41 14.23 11.61 4.32
N ARG A 42 13.98 10.66 3.40
CA ARG A 42 14.96 9.68 2.90
C ARG A 42 15.65 8.83 3.98
N CYS A 43 14.92 8.47 5.05
CA CYS A 43 15.46 7.71 6.19
C CYS A 43 15.77 6.22 5.91
N GLY A 44 15.34 5.64 4.77
CA GLY A 44 15.66 4.26 4.39
C GLY A 44 14.92 3.13 5.13
N ARG A 45 14.15 3.41 6.18
CA ARG A 45 13.45 2.37 7.00
C ARG A 45 12.50 1.48 6.20
N CYS A 46 11.86 2.05 5.19
CA CYS A 46 10.93 1.34 4.31
C CYS A 46 11.62 0.24 3.47
N ILE A 47 12.92 0.36 3.18
CA ILE A 47 13.70 -0.64 2.45
C ILE A 47 14.06 -1.79 3.40
N GLY A 48 14.51 -1.47 4.61
CA GLY A 48 14.94 -2.46 5.59
C GLY A 48 13.82 -3.37 6.11
N VAL A 49 12.56 -2.90 6.14
CA VAL A 49 11.41 -3.70 6.58
C VAL A 49 10.75 -4.50 5.45
N CYS A 50 11.18 -4.32 4.20
CA CYS A 50 10.48 -4.90 3.07
C CYS A 50 10.79 -6.41 2.96
N PRO A 51 9.80 -7.31 3.06
CA PRO A 51 10.03 -8.75 3.02
C PRO A 51 10.50 -9.25 1.63
N VAL A 52 10.24 -8.48 0.58
CA VAL A 52 10.61 -8.81 -0.81
C VAL A 52 11.78 -7.96 -1.33
N ASN A 53 12.44 -7.19 -0.46
CA ASN A 53 13.64 -6.39 -0.78
C ASN A 53 13.50 -5.45 -2.00
N ILE A 54 12.33 -4.83 -2.18
CA ILE A 54 12.12 -3.77 -3.19
C ILE A 54 12.32 -2.38 -2.59
N ASN A 55 12.39 -1.35 -3.44
CA ASN A 55 12.44 0.04 -3.01
C ASN A 55 11.03 0.69 -3.08
N PRO A 56 10.21 0.59 -2.01
CA PRO A 56 8.83 1.07 -2.05
C PRO A 56 8.74 2.59 -2.22
N THR A 57 9.71 3.35 -1.71
CA THR A 57 9.71 4.82 -1.84
C THR A 57 9.87 5.25 -3.27
N LYS A 58 10.81 4.66 -4.03
CA LYS A 58 10.96 4.98 -5.45
C LYS A 58 9.73 4.62 -6.28
N ILE A 59 9.14 3.46 -6.00
CA ILE A 59 7.91 3.02 -6.70
C ILE A 59 6.76 3.99 -6.40
N ALA A 60 6.53 4.33 -5.14
CA ALA A 60 5.46 5.25 -4.75
C ALA A 60 5.64 6.64 -5.35
N HIS A 61 6.87 7.17 -5.38
CA HIS A 61 7.17 8.44 -6.06
C HIS A 61 6.93 8.35 -7.56
N ALA A 62 7.38 7.28 -8.22
CA ALA A 62 7.17 7.08 -9.65
C ALA A 62 5.66 7.05 -9.98
N VAL A 63 4.85 6.35 -9.18
CA VAL A 63 3.39 6.34 -9.35
C VAL A 63 2.78 7.73 -9.08
N LYS A 64 3.26 8.47 -8.06
CA LYS A 64 2.79 9.82 -7.74
C LYS A 64 3.05 10.83 -8.86
N TYR A 65 4.10 10.63 -9.64
CA TYR A 65 4.44 11.43 -10.83
C TYR A 65 3.97 10.78 -12.14
N GLU A 66 3.08 9.78 -12.09
CA GLU A 66 2.53 9.08 -13.26
C GLU A 66 3.58 8.38 -14.16
N GLN A 67 4.80 8.17 -13.65
CA GLN A 67 5.90 7.50 -14.34
C GLN A 67 5.83 5.97 -14.13
N LEU A 68 4.83 5.34 -14.73
CA LEU A 68 4.58 3.91 -14.55
C LEU A 68 5.69 3.01 -15.12
N ASP A 69 6.40 3.44 -16.16
CA ASP A 69 7.56 2.71 -16.72
C ASP A 69 8.68 2.60 -15.69
N VAL A 70 8.97 3.71 -15.00
CA VAL A 70 9.97 3.75 -13.92
C VAL A 70 9.51 2.86 -12.76
N ALA A 71 8.22 2.90 -12.40
CA ALA A 71 7.68 2.02 -11.36
C ALA A 71 7.88 0.53 -11.71
N GLN A 72 7.70 0.15 -12.98
CA GLN A 72 7.95 -1.22 -13.44
C GLN A 72 9.43 -1.61 -13.39
N GLN A 73 10.34 -0.69 -13.74
CA GLN A 73 11.80 -0.92 -13.62
C GLN A 73 12.22 -1.21 -12.17
N TYR A 74 11.52 -0.65 -11.18
CA TYR A 74 11.73 -0.95 -9.76
C TYR A 74 10.96 -2.18 -9.26
N TYR A 75 10.54 -3.08 -10.14
CA TYR A 75 9.86 -4.34 -9.80
C TYR A 75 8.56 -4.14 -9.01
N MET A 76 7.76 -3.12 -9.37
CA MET A 76 6.45 -2.86 -8.72
C MET A 76 5.53 -4.09 -8.65
N SER A 77 5.58 -4.98 -9.66
CA SER A 77 4.81 -6.22 -9.70
C SER A 77 5.15 -7.21 -8.59
N ALA A 78 6.37 -7.18 -8.06
CA ALA A 78 6.83 -8.07 -7.00
C ALA A 78 6.31 -7.68 -5.60
N CYS A 79 5.74 -6.49 -5.44
CA CYS A 79 5.18 -6.06 -4.16
C CYS A 79 4.00 -6.96 -3.76
N ILE A 80 4.02 -7.53 -2.55
CA ILE A 80 2.92 -8.36 -2.02
C ILE A 80 1.89 -7.56 -1.20
N GLU A 81 1.98 -6.24 -1.22
CA GLU A 81 1.01 -5.34 -0.56
C GLU A 81 0.90 -5.47 0.96
N CYS A 82 1.95 -5.97 1.61
CA CYS A 82 2.01 -6.26 3.05
C CYS A 82 1.81 -5.07 4.01
N GLY A 83 1.94 -3.81 3.57
CA GLY A 83 1.73 -2.64 4.45
C GLY A 83 2.91 -2.23 5.34
N CYS A 84 3.95 -3.06 5.49
CA CYS A 84 5.05 -2.81 6.45
C CYS A 84 5.77 -1.48 6.21
N CYS A 85 5.96 -1.09 4.95
CA CYS A 85 6.65 0.15 4.58
C CYS A 85 5.84 1.40 4.96
N THR A 86 4.50 1.34 4.87
CA THR A 86 3.61 2.42 5.30
C THR A 86 3.67 2.57 6.82
N TYR A 87 3.57 1.45 7.55
CA TYR A 87 3.52 1.45 9.01
C TYR A 87 4.79 2.01 9.66
N ILE A 88 5.98 1.70 9.13
CA ILE A 88 7.26 2.17 9.71
C ILE A 88 7.63 3.60 9.29
N CYS A 89 6.89 4.21 8.35
CA CYS A 89 7.26 5.48 7.74
C CYS A 89 7.10 6.62 8.75
N PRO A 90 8.18 7.34 9.13
CA PRO A 90 8.05 8.46 10.06
C PRO A 90 7.29 9.65 9.47
N ALA A 91 7.27 9.75 8.14
CA ALA A 91 6.56 10.79 7.39
C ALA A 91 5.09 10.43 7.10
N ASP A 92 4.61 9.27 7.56
CA ASP A 92 3.24 8.76 7.38
C ASP A 92 2.78 8.70 5.92
N ILE A 93 3.72 8.43 5.01
CA ILE A 93 3.44 8.30 3.57
C ILE A 93 2.79 6.94 3.30
N GLU A 94 1.66 6.95 2.60
CA GLU A 94 0.91 5.73 2.26
C GLU A 94 1.52 4.94 1.09
N LEU A 95 2.78 4.49 1.25
CA LEU A 95 3.56 3.79 0.22
C LEU A 95 2.81 2.61 -0.42
N THR A 96 2.19 1.77 0.41
CA THR A 96 1.43 0.59 -0.07
C THR A 96 0.21 0.99 -0.88
N GLY A 97 -0.48 2.07 -0.51
CA GLY A 97 -1.63 2.62 -1.24
C GLY A 97 -1.23 3.09 -2.63
N TYR A 98 -0.14 3.86 -2.73
CA TYR A 98 0.41 4.29 -4.03
C TYR A 98 0.80 3.11 -4.91
N ILE A 99 1.45 2.09 -4.36
CA ILE A 99 1.84 0.89 -5.13
C ILE A 99 0.61 0.13 -5.64
N LYS A 100 -0.43 -0.03 -4.82
CA LYS A 100 -1.72 -0.64 -5.23
C LYS A 100 -2.33 0.12 -6.41
N THR A 101 -2.39 1.46 -6.31
CA THR A 101 -2.88 2.31 -7.39
C THR A 101 -2.06 2.13 -8.67
N GLY A 102 -0.73 2.11 -8.56
CA GLY A 102 0.18 1.89 -9.70
C GLY A 102 -0.07 0.57 -10.43
N LYS A 103 -0.27 -0.52 -9.68
CA LYS A 103 -0.62 -1.83 -10.27
C LYS A 103 -1.95 -1.80 -11.01
N ILE A 104 -2.97 -1.13 -10.44
CA ILE A 104 -4.28 -0.98 -11.09
C ILE A 104 -4.14 -0.18 -12.39
N LEU A 105 -3.37 0.91 -12.38
CA LEU A 105 -3.14 1.74 -13.57
C LEU A 105 -2.45 0.96 -14.69
N VAL A 106 -1.39 0.21 -14.38
CA VAL A 106 -0.71 -0.66 -15.36
C VAL A 106 -1.64 -1.75 -15.88
N ALA A 107 -2.45 -2.37 -15.03
CA ALA A 107 -3.42 -3.37 -15.44
C ALA A 107 -4.51 -2.79 -16.36
N ARG A 108 -4.95 -1.56 -16.11
CA ARG A 108 -5.89 -0.83 -16.98
C ARG A 108 -5.26 -0.52 -18.35
N GLN A 109 -4.03 0.00 -18.38
CA GLN A 109 -3.32 0.28 -19.64
C GLN A 109 -3.20 -0.97 -20.51
N LYS A 110 -2.87 -2.13 -19.93
CA LYS A 110 -2.79 -3.40 -20.67
C LYS A 110 -4.13 -3.86 -21.26
N LYS A 111 -5.26 -3.55 -20.63
CA LYS A 111 -6.60 -3.86 -21.18
C LYS A 111 -7.03 -2.92 -22.31
N LEU A 112 -6.51 -1.69 -22.32
CA LEU A 112 -6.81 -0.65 -23.32
C LEU A 112 -5.99 -0.78 -24.60
N MET A 113 -4.99 -1.67 -24.64
CA MET A 113 -4.25 -2.02 -25.85
C MET A 113 -4.82 -3.33 -26.42
N PRO A 114 -5.88 -3.29 -27.25
CA PRO A 114 -6.25 -4.46 -28.04
C PRO A 114 -5.08 -4.82 -28.96
N LYS A 115 -4.72 -6.10 -28.96
CA LYS A 115 -3.83 -6.66 -29.98
C LYS A 115 -4.50 -6.64 -31.34
#